data_AF-A0A960NWC2-F1
#
_entry.id   AF-A0A960NWC2-F1
#
_cell.length_a   1.000
_cell.length_b   1.000
_cell.length_c   1.000
_cell.angle_alpha   90.00
_cell.angle_beta   90.00
_cell.angle_gamma   90.00
#
_symmetry.space_group_name_H-M   'P 1'
#
loop_
_entity.id
_entity.type
_entity.pdbx_description
1 polymer ?
#
loop_
_entity_poly.entity_id
_entity_poly.type
_entity_poly.pdbx_seq_one_letter_code
_entity_poly.pdbx_strand_id
1 'polypeptide(L)'
;SGDQVWRAVCAAVRDCVTRAGIDPARVTGIGFDATCSLVLRGAGGEPLPVGDPAHPERDIIVWMDHRALDQAERINAQGHEVLKYVGGRISPEMQTPKLLWLAENRPEIYASAAHFFDLTDFLTWKATDRLERSACTVTCKWTYLAHESRWDDSYFRQIGLGDLADQGFDRIGRRVVDPGTALGQGLTEAAAREMGL
;
A
#
# COMPACT_ATOMS: atom_id res chain seq x y z
N SER A 1 -10.83 9.28 -0.45
CA SER A 1 -9.89 9.00 0.63
C SER A 1 -9.84 7.50 0.95
N GLY A 2 -8.84 7.02 1.68
CA GLY A 2 -8.77 5.64 2.19
C GLY A 2 -10.01 5.28 3.01
N ASP A 3 -10.46 6.21 3.85
CA ASP A 3 -11.62 5.99 4.72
C ASP A 3 -12.95 5.95 3.94
N GLN A 4 -13.04 6.66 2.80
CA GLN A 4 -14.19 6.53 1.89
C GLN A 4 -14.19 5.15 1.21
N VAL A 5 -13.02 4.67 0.75
CA VAL A 5 -12.89 3.33 0.17
C VAL A 5 -13.29 2.27 1.19
N TRP A 6 -12.77 2.36 2.42
CA TRP A 6 -13.11 1.44 3.50
C TRP A 6 -14.62 1.40 3.79
N ARG A 7 -15.26 2.57 3.91
CA ARG A 7 -16.72 2.65 4.11
C ARG A 7 -17.50 2.03 2.95
N ALA A 8 -17.07 2.24 1.72
CA ALA A 8 -17.70 1.66 0.54
C ALA A 8 -17.55 0.13 0.53
N VAL A 9 -16.38 -0.40 0.87
CA VAL A 9 -16.14 -1.85 1.03
C VAL A 9 -17.06 -2.43 2.10
N CYS A 10 -17.13 -1.81 3.28
CA CYS A 10 -18.02 -2.25 4.35
C CYS A 10 -19.50 -2.24 3.94
N ALA A 11 -19.93 -1.21 3.19
CA ALA A 11 -21.29 -1.16 2.66
C ALA A 11 -21.56 -2.31 1.66
N ALA A 12 -20.62 -2.59 0.76
CA ALA A 12 -20.74 -3.67 -0.21
C ALA A 12 -20.77 -5.06 0.44
N VAL A 13 -19.96 -5.29 1.49
CA VAL A 13 -19.99 -6.56 2.25
C VAL A 13 -21.36 -6.76 2.90
N ARG A 14 -21.88 -5.74 3.61
CA ARG A 14 -23.22 -5.81 4.23
C ARG A 14 -24.33 -6.10 3.22
N ASP A 15 -24.30 -5.42 2.08
CA ASP A 15 -25.29 -5.65 1.01
C ASP A 15 -25.20 -7.08 0.48
N CYS A 16 -23.99 -7.59 0.25
CA CYS A 16 -23.77 -8.95 -0.24
C CYS A 16 -24.31 -10.01 0.72
N VAL A 17 -23.98 -9.89 2.02
CA VAL A 17 -24.47 -10.80 3.07
C VAL A 17 -26.00 -10.76 3.16
N THR A 18 -26.58 -9.54 3.16
CA THR A 18 -28.03 -9.34 3.22
C THR A 18 -28.74 -9.99 2.04
N ARG A 19 -28.24 -9.77 0.82
CA ARG A 19 -28.83 -10.32 -0.41
C ARG A 19 -28.64 -11.82 -0.53
N ALA A 20 -27.55 -12.36 0.00
CA ALA A 20 -27.33 -13.81 0.06
C ALA A 20 -28.24 -14.49 1.10
N GLY A 21 -28.78 -13.74 2.08
CA GLY A 21 -29.65 -14.27 3.12
C GLY A 21 -28.94 -15.28 4.03
N ILE A 22 -27.63 -15.15 4.19
CA ILE A 22 -26.83 -16.01 5.05
C ILE A 22 -26.66 -15.40 6.44
N ASP A 23 -26.47 -16.25 7.44
CA ASP A 23 -25.96 -15.82 8.74
C ASP A 23 -24.52 -15.29 8.57
N PRO A 24 -24.22 -14.03 8.94
CA PRO A 24 -22.88 -13.47 8.82
C PRO A 24 -21.81 -14.31 9.52
N ALA A 25 -22.16 -14.98 10.63
CA ALA A 25 -21.24 -15.85 11.36
C ALA A 25 -20.74 -17.07 10.54
N ARG A 26 -21.35 -17.35 9.39
CA ARG A 26 -20.88 -18.39 8.46
C ARG A 26 -19.76 -17.92 7.54
N VAL A 27 -19.44 -16.63 7.49
CA VAL A 27 -18.33 -16.10 6.71
C VAL A 27 -17.02 -16.33 7.47
N THR A 28 -16.25 -17.33 7.05
CA THR A 28 -15.03 -17.76 7.75
C THR A 28 -13.77 -17.02 7.27
N GLY A 29 -13.87 -16.15 6.27
CA GLY A 29 -12.72 -15.44 5.73
C GLY A 29 -13.11 -14.35 4.74
N ILE A 30 -12.22 -13.35 4.61
CA ILE A 30 -12.34 -12.25 3.66
C ILE A 30 -10.96 -11.95 3.08
N GLY A 31 -10.92 -11.69 1.78
CA GLY A 31 -9.73 -11.23 1.06
C GLY A 31 -10.03 -9.89 0.39
N PHE A 32 -8.98 -9.09 0.17
CA PHE A 32 -9.08 -7.81 -0.51
C PHE A 32 -8.29 -7.86 -1.81
N ASP A 33 -8.87 -7.25 -2.84
CA ASP A 33 -8.21 -6.95 -4.10
C ASP A 33 -8.54 -5.50 -4.47
N ALA A 34 -7.55 -4.74 -4.90
CA ALA A 34 -7.69 -3.33 -5.21
C ALA A 34 -6.68 -2.88 -6.26
N THR A 35 -7.01 -1.79 -6.95
CA THR A 35 -6.10 -1.18 -7.92
C THR A 35 -4.95 -0.47 -7.19
N CYS A 36 -3.73 -0.66 -7.73
CA CYS A 36 -2.47 -0.14 -7.19
C CYS A 36 -2.52 1.36 -6.88
N SER A 37 -2.74 1.71 -5.62
CA SER A 37 -2.81 3.12 -5.20
C SER A 37 -2.02 3.32 -3.92
N LEU A 38 -1.26 4.40 -3.83
CA LEU A 38 -0.42 4.69 -2.68
C LEU A 38 -1.28 5.33 -1.57
N VAL A 39 -1.29 4.73 -0.39
CA VAL A 39 -2.00 5.23 0.79
C VAL A 39 -0.99 5.50 1.91
N LEU A 40 -1.04 6.70 2.49
CA LEU A 40 -0.16 7.10 3.59
C LEU A 40 -0.90 7.12 4.92
N ARG A 41 -0.26 6.61 5.97
CA ARG A 41 -0.75 6.70 7.35
C ARG A 41 0.35 7.19 8.28
N GLY A 42 0.01 8.12 9.15
CA GLY A 42 0.88 8.57 10.23
C GLY A 42 0.94 7.56 11.38
N ALA A 43 1.66 7.92 12.45
CA ALA A 43 1.99 6.98 13.53
C ALA A 43 0.76 6.49 14.33
N GLY A 44 -0.29 7.31 14.41
CA GLY A 44 -1.56 6.94 15.03
C GLY A 44 -2.56 6.30 14.06
N GLY A 45 -2.16 6.01 12.82
CA GLY A 45 -3.05 5.53 11.78
C GLY A 45 -3.94 6.61 11.16
N GLU A 46 -3.62 7.89 11.40
CA GLU A 46 -4.29 9.04 10.80
C GLU A 46 -3.96 9.16 9.30
N PRO A 47 -4.93 9.58 8.46
CA PRO A 47 -4.68 9.83 7.05
C PRO A 47 -3.76 11.05 6.86
N LEU A 48 -2.83 10.95 5.90
CA LEU A 48 -1.96 12.07 5.54
C LEU A 48 -2.29 12.59 4.14
N PRO A 49 -2.51 13.91 3.97
CA PRO A 49 -2.90 14.49 2.69
C PRO A 49 -1.74 14.46 1.68
N VAL A 50 -1.95 13.82 0.54
CA VAL A 50 -0.94 13.66 -0.53
C VAL A 50 -1.22 14.52 -1.76
N GLY A 51 -2.34 15.23 -1.75
CA GLY A 51 -2.83 16.04 -2.86
C GLY A 51 -2.71 17.54 -2.63
N ASP A 52 -3.81 18.20 -2.97
CA ASP A 52 -4.01 19.64 -2.81
C ASP A 52 -4.31 19.96 -1.33
N PRO A 53 -3.60 20.91 -0.69
CA PRO A 53 -3.89 21.35 0.66
C PRO A 53 -5.32 21.86 0.88
N ALA A 54 -5.99 22.34 -0.18
CA ALA A 54 -7.41 22.72 -0.10
C ALA A 54 -8.35 21.52 0.05
N HIS A 55 -7.85 20.30 -0.18
CA HIS A 55 -8.56 19.03 -0.12
C HIS A 55 -7.82 18.01 0.76
N PRO A 56 -7.67 18.29 2.07
CA PRO A 56 -6.87 17.48 2.98
C PRO A 56 -7.43 16.07 3.21
N GLU A 57 -8.67 15.81 2.80
CA GLU A 57 -9.25 14.48 2.80
C GLU A 57 -8.61 13.54 1.75
N ARG A 58 -7.84 14.07 0.80
CA ARG A 58 -7.22 13.29 -0.29
C ARG A 58 -5.86 12.72 0.15
N ASP A 59 -5.91 11.49 0.66
CA ASP A 59 -4.81 10.71 1.23
C ASP A 59 -4.33 9.54 0.35
N ILE A 60 -4.78 9.50 -0.91
CA ILE A 60 -4.41 8.45 -1.88
C ILE A 60 -3.82 9.07 -3.15
N ILE A 61 -2.68 8.55 -3.62
CA ILE A 61 -2.20 8.75 -4.99
C ILE A 61 -2.64 7.53 -5.82
N VAL A 62 -3.67 7.72 -6.64
CA VAL A 62 -4.31 6.64 -7.42
C VAL A 62 -3.39 6.11 -8.54
N TRP A 63 -3.69 4.91 -9.05
CA TRP A 63 -2.89 4.25 -10.10
C TRP A 63 -2.66 5.15 -11.33
N MET A 64 -3.71 5.80 -11.84
CA MET A 64 -3.69 6.64 -13.05
C MET A 64 -3.00 8.01 -12.88
N ASP A 65 -2.46 8.29 -11.69
CA ASP A 65 -1.75 9.54 -11.44
C ASP A 65 -0.31 9.46 -11.95
N HIS A 66 0.02 10.31 -12.92
CA HIS A 66 1.34 10.36 -13.57
C HIS A 66 2.23 11.50 -13.06
N ARG A 67 1.96 12.10 -11.90
CA ARG A 67 2.78 13.19 -11.35
C ARG A 67 4.26 12.82 -11.16
N ALA A 68 4.54 11.52 -11.01
CA ALA A 68 5.87 10.98 -10.77
C ALA A 68 6.61 10.56 -12.06
N LEU A 69 6.24 11.12 -13.22
CA LEU A 69 6.84 10.79 -14.51
C LEU A 69 8.35 11.06 -14.52
N ASP A 70 8.78 12.24 -14.08
CA ASP A 70 10.20 12.62 -14.03
C ASP A 70 11.01 11.72 -13.09
N GLN A 71 10.42 11.29 -11.98
CA GLN A 71 11.02 10.34 -11.04
C GLN A 71 11.18 8.96 -11.69
N ALA A 72 10.15 8.48 -12.38
CA ALA A 72 10.21 7.19 -13.08
C ALA A 72 11.29 7.20 -14.18
N GLU A 73 11.38 8.26 -14.98
CA GLU A 73 12.43 8.41 -15.99
C GLU A 73 13.83 8.39 -15.38
N ARG A 74 14.05 9.14 -14.29
CA ARG A 74 15.33 9.15 -13.58
C ARG A 74 15.69 7.79 -13.00
N ILE A 75 14.74 7.08 -12.38
CA ILE A 75 14.95 5.72 -11.87
C ILE A 75 15.32 4.77 -13.01
N ASN A 76 14.64 4.84 -14.15
CA ASN A 76 14.92 4.00 -15.30
C ASN A 76 16.31 4.27 -15.92
N ALA A 77 16.72 5.53 -15.99
CA ALA A 77 18.02 5.92 -16.54
C ALA A 77 19.20 5.37 -15.72
N GLN A 78 18.99 5.02 -14.45
CA GLN A 78 20.00 4.43 -13.57
C GLN A 78 20.30 2.95 -13.87
N GLY A 79 19.40 2.24 -14.55
CA GLY A 79 19.63 0.86 -14.99
C GLY A 79 19.86 -0.17 -13.88
N HIS A 80 19.26 0.02 -12.70
CA HIS A 80 19.44 -0.91 -11.58
C HIS A 80 18.92 -2.32 -11.91
N GLU A 81 19.59 -3.35 -11.39
CA GLU A 81 19.29 -4.77 -11.66
C GLU A 81 17.86 -5.17 -11.30
N VAL A 82 17.29 -4.57 -10.24
CA VAL A 82 15.90 -4.79 -9.80
C VAL A 82 14.89 -4.55 -10.93
N LEU A 83 15.20 -3.69 -11.90
CA LEU A 83 14.30 -3.35 -13.00
C LEU A 83 13.96 -4.58 -13.86
N LYS A 84 14.86 -5.58 -13.93
CA LYS A 84 14.64 -6.85 -14.64
C LYS A 84 13.40 -7.59 -14.12
N TYR A 85 13.03 -7.38 -12.85
CA TYR A 85 11.93 -8.07 -12.19
C TYR A 85 10.61 -7.30 -12.24
N VAL A 86 10.59 -6.09 -12.81
CA VAL A 86 9.37 -5.29 -13.05
C VAL A 86 9.10 -5.05 -14.53
N GLY A 87 9.62 -5.91 -15.41
CA GLY A 87 9.45 -5.83 -16.87
C GLY A 87 10.49 -4.96 -17.58
N GLY A 88 11.65 -4.75 -16.95
CA GLY A 88 12.78 -4.00 -17.52
C GLY A 88 12.68 -2.48 -17.37
N ARG A 89 11.53 -1.96 -16.94
CA ARG A 89 11.27 -0.53 -16.78
C ARG A 89 10.21 -0.30 -15.71
N ILE A 90 10.45 0.68 -14.84
CA ILE A 90 9.47 1.12 -13.85
C ILE A 90 8.48 2.12 -14.47
N SER A 91 7.20 1.95 -14.16
CA SER A 91 6.12 2.86 -14.59
C SER A 91 5.89 3.95 -13.53
N PRO A 92 5.52 5.19 -13.89
CA PRO A 92 5.11 6.22 -12.92
C PRO A 92 3.89 5.81 -12.07
N GLU A 93 3.14 4.79 -12.51
CA GLU A 93 1.99 4.26 -11.78
C GLU A 93 2.40 3.34 -10.61
N MET A 94 3.66 2.88 -10.60
CA MET A 94 4.24 2.08 -9.53
C MET A 94 4.64 2.95 -8.32
N GLN A 95 5.07 2.30 -7.25
CA GLN A 95 5.03 2.91 -5.93
C GLN A 95 6.32 3.66 -5.61
N THR A 96 7.49 3.14 -6.03
CA THR A 96 8.77 3.80 -5.76
C THR A 96 8.93 5.16 -6.46
N PRO A 97 8.45 5.40 -7.71
CA PRO A 97 8.46 6.75 -8.28
C PRO A 97 7.55 7.71 -7.50
N LYS A 98 6.37 7.24 -7.05
CA LYS A 98 5.43 8.06 -6.25
C LYS A 98 6.00 8.42 -4.88
N LEU A 99 6.73 7.50 -4.24
CA LEU A 99 7.45 7.77 -3.00
C LEU A 99 8.57 8.79 -3.19
N LEU A 100 9.36 8.65 -4.27
CA LEU A 100 10.40 9.62 -4.59
C LEU A 100 9.79 11.01 -4.87
N TRP A 101 8.68 11.06 -5.59
CA TRP A 101 7.96 12.31 -5.83
C TRP A 101 7.50 12.95 -4.51
N LEU A 102 6.95 12.16 -3.58
CA LEU A 102 6.54 12.64 -2.26
C LEU A 102 7.73 13.16 -1.45
N ALA A 103 8.85 12.44 -1.42
CA ALA A 103 10.06 12.87 -0.73
C ALA A 103 10.58 14.22 -1.26
N GLU A 104 10.53 14.44 -2.57
CA GLU A 104 11.03 15.68 -3.19
C GLU A 104 10.02 16.84 -3.13
N ASN A 105 8.72 16.58 -3.30
CA ASN A 105 7.70 17.63 -3.48
C ASN A 105 6.86 17.90 -2.23
N ARG A 106 6.80 16.93 -1.31
CA ARG A 106 6.05 16.98 -0.05
C ARG A 106 6.87 16.39 1.09
N PRO A 107 8.11 16.86 1.34
CA PRO A 107 9.03 16.25 2.29
C PRO A 107 8.46 16.16 3.71
N GLU A 108 7.61 17.10 4.14
CA GLU A 108 6.97 17.03 5.46
C GLU A 108 5.91 15.94 5.59
N ILE A 109 5.11 15.72 4.53
CA ILE A 109 4.16 14.61 4.46
C ILE A 109 4.91 13.28 4.37
N TYR A 110 5.98 13.24 3.56
CA TYR A 110 6.86 12.09 3.51
C TYR A 110 7.42 11.80 4.90
N ALA A 111 8.02 12.76 5.59
CA ALA A 111 8.64 12.55 6.90
C ALA A 111 7.64 12.14 8.00
N SER A 112 6.40 12.64 7.95
CA SER A 112 5.37 12.30 8.94
C SER A 112 4.72 10.92 8.73
N ALA A 113 4.87 10.31 7.55
CA ALA A 113 4.28 9.01 7.26
C ALA A 113 4.99 7.88 8.04
N ALA A 114 4.25 7.19 8.90
CA ALA A 114 4.73 5.96 9.55
C ALA A 114 4.63 4.75 8.62
N HIS A 115 3.62 4.73 7.74
CA HIS A 115 3.41 3.64 6.80
C HIS A 115 3.03 4.14 5.41
N PHE A 116 3.65 3.52 4.42
CA PHE A 116 3.26 3.56 3.02
C PHE A 116 2.66 2.21 2.65
N PHE A 117 1.44 2.24 2.15
CA PHE A 117 0.71 1.05 1.75
C PHE A 117 0.33 1.13 0.28
N ASP A 118 0.26 -0.03 -0.38
CA ASP A 118 -0.67 -0.16 -1.48
C ASP A 118 -2.10 -0.23 -0.94
N LEU A 119 -3.11 0.11 -1.75
CA LEU A 119 -4.50 0.13 -1.31
C LEU A 119 -4.97 -1.23 -0.80
N THR A 120 -4.53 -2.32 -1.44
CA THR A 120 -4.83 -3.68 -0.98
C THR A 120 -4.27 -3.94 0.42
N ASP A 121 -3.00 -3.57 0.66
CA ASP A 121 -2.35 -3.76 1.96
C ASP A 121 -2.91 -2.80 3.04
N PHE A 122 -3.38 -1.62 2.64
CA PHE A 122 -4.11 -0.71 3.53
C PHE A 122 -5.42 -1.33 4.00
N LEU A 123 -6.18 -1.98 3.10
CA LEU A 123 -7.45 -2.62 3.44
C LEU A 123 -7.24 -3.81 4.38
N THR A 124 -6.21 -4.64 4.14
CA THR A 124 -5.87 -5.75 5.04
C THR A 124 -5.42 -5.23 6.41
N TRP A 125 -4.58 -4.18 6.46
CA TRP A 125 -4.19 -3.54 7.71
C TRP A 125 -5.42 -2.99 8.44
N LYS A 126 -6.30 -2.24 7.76
CA LYS A 126 -7.49 -1.65 8.36
C LYS A 126 -8.46 -2.71 8.91
N ALA A 127 -8.49 -3.88 8.28
CA ALA A 127 -9.32 -4.99 8.68
C ALA A 127 -8.75 -5.79 9.86
N THR A 128 -7.43 -5.85 10.05
CA THR A 128 -6.77 -6.83 10.92
C THR A 128 -5.73 -6.26 11.89
N ASP A 129 -5.42 -4.97 11.79
CA ASP A 129 -4.30 -4.29 12.46
C ASP A 129 -2.92 -4.92 12.18
N ARG A 130 -2.79 -5.64 11.06
CA ARG A 130 -1.56 -6.34 10.65
C ARG A 130 -0.78 -5.55 9.61
N LEU A 131 0.54 -5.54 9.77
CA LEU A 131 1.49 -4.83 8.90
C LEU A 131 2.16 -5.74 7.89
N GLU A 132 1.84 -7.04 7.88
CA GLU A 132 2.26 -7.93 6.81
C GLU A 132 1.77 -7.44 5.44
N ARG A 133 2.63 -7.55 4.42
CA ARG A 133 2.32 -7.20 3.02
C ARG A 133 2.12 -8.45 2.19
N SER A 134 1.25 -8.38 1.19
CA SER A 134 1.11 -9.46 0.21
C SER A 134 2.29 -9.47 -0.77
N ALA A 135 2.96 -10.62 -0.93
CA ALA A 135 4.02 -10.81 -1.91
C ALA A 135 3.58 -10.42 -3.33
N CYS A 136 2.32 -10.71 -3.68
CA CYS A 136 1.74 -10.32 -4.97
C CYS A 136 1.81 -8.81 -5.18
N THR A 137 1.39 -8.02 -4.19
CA THR A 137 1.35 -6.56 -4.25
C THR A 137 2.76 -5.96 -4.37
N VAL A 138 3.66 -6.32 -3.44
CA VAL A 138 4.98 -5.70 -3.36
C VAL A 138 5.90 -6.10 -4.51
N THR A 139 5.77 -7.32 -5.03
CA THR A 139 6.55 -7.75 -6.20
C THR A 139 6.08 -7.06 -7.48
N CYS A 140 4.77 -6.92 -7.68
CA CYS A 140 4.26 -6.33 -8.90
C CYS A 140 4.44 -4.80 -8.96
N LYS A 141 4.47 -4.11 -7.81
CA LYS A 141 4.33 -2.64 -7.76
C LYS A 141 5.38 -1.89 -6.93
N TRP A 142 6.20 -2.57 -6.13
CA TRP A 142 7.15 -1.93 -5.20
C TRP A 142 8.62 -2.32 -5.39
N THR A 143 8.95 -3.15 -6.39
CA THR A 143 10.29 -3.70 -6.67
C THR A 143 10.82 -4.73 -5.64
N TYR A 144 9.93 -5.34 -4.85
CA TYR A 144 10.32 -6.42 -3.93
C TYR A 144 10.76 -7.67 -4.68
N LEU A 145 11.94 -8.19 -4.33
CA LEU A 145 12.52 -9.40 -4.91
C LEU A 145 11.96 -10.64 -4.21
N ALA A 146 10.76 -11.08 -4.59
CA ALA A 146 10.09 -12.23 -3.94
C ALA A 146 10.92 -13.52 -3.96
N HIS A 147 11.66 -13.77 -5.06
CA HIS A 147 12.53 -14.94 -5.18
C HIS A 147 13.71 -14.94 -4.19
N GLU A 148 14.05 -13.77 -3.62
CA GLU A 148 15.07 -13.60 -2.58
C GLU A 148 14.47 -13.21 -1.23
N SER A 149 13.14 -13.04 -1.15
CA SER A 149 12.42 -12.60 0.04
C SER A 149 12.99 -11.32 0.67
N ARG A 150 13.38 -10.33 -0.15
CA ARG A 150 13.98 -9.08 0.35
C ARG A 150 13.65 -7.84 -0.48
N TRP A 151 13.80 -6.70 0.18
CA TRP A 151 14.02 -5.42 -0.47
C TRP A 151 15.50 -5.28 -0.87
N ASP A 152 15.78 -4.51 -1.91
CA ASP A 152 17.16 -4.28 -2.36
C ASP A 152 17.69 -2.92 -1.89
N ASP A 153 18.49 -2.92 -0.82
CA ASP A 153 19.09 -1.72 -0.24
C ASP A 153 19.80 -0.85 -1.28
N SER A 154 20.57 -1.46 -2.21
CA SER A 154 21.32 -0.69 -3.20
C SER A 154 20.38 0.09 -4.13
N TYR A 155 19.24 -0.49 -4.48
CA TYR A 155 18.22 0.18 -5.29
C TYR A 155 17.69 1.43 -4.59
N PHE A 156 17.18 1.27 -3.35
CA PHE A 156 16.58 2.37 -2.61
C PHE A 156 17.59 3.49 -2.34
N ARG A 157 18.85 3.15 -2.06
CA ARG A 157 19.93 4.14 -1.93
C ARG A 157 20.23 4.86 -3.25
N GLN A 158 20.28 4.15 -4.37
CA GLN A 158 20.58 4.73 -5.67
C GLN A 158 19.50 5.72 -6.14
N ILE A 159 18.22 5.44 -5.85
CA ILE A 159 17.11 6.29 -6.26
C ILE A 159 16.82 7.47 -5.32
N GLY A 160 17.57 7.59 -4.21
CA GLY A 160 17.38 8.68 -3.24
C GLY A 160 16.33 8.41 -2.15
N LEU A 161 15.97 7.14 -1.92
CA LEU A 161 15.08 6.68 -0.85
C LEU A 161 15.84 5.79 0.17
N GLY A 162 17.13 6.08 0.37
CA GLY A 162 18.01 5.27 1.21
C GLY A 162 17.61 5.23 2.69
N ASP A 163 16.85 6.23 3.16
CA ASP A 163 16.32 6.28 4.52
C ASP A 163 15.39 5.09 4.81
N LEU A 164 14.67 4.57 3.81
CA LEU A 164 13.85 3.38 3.96
C LEU A 164 14.71 2.15 4.30
N ALA A 165 15.88 2.02 3.68
CA ALA A 165 16.83 0.95 3.98
C ALA A 165 17.47 1.14 5.37
N ASP A 166 17.82 2.38 5.73
CA ASP A 166 18.37 2.71 7.06
C ASP A 166 17.39 2.39 8.20
N GLN A 167 16.09 2.44 7.91
CA GLN A 167 15.00 2.12 8.83
C GLN A 167 14.49 0.67 8.69
N GLY A 168 15.27 -0.22 8.03
CA GLY A 168 14.93 -1.63 7.90
C GLY A 168 13.64 -1.91 7.11
N PHE A 169 13.24 -0.97 6.24
CA PHE A 169 12.02 -0.99 5.43
C PHE A 169 10.72 -1.05 6.24
N ASP A 170 10.74 -0.68 7.52
CA ASP A 170 9.58 -0.75 8.40
C ASP A 170 8.36 0.02 7.86
N ARG A 171 8.61 1.13 7.16
CA ARG A 171 7.56 2.00 6.60
C ARG A 171 6.88 1.43 5.35
N ILE A 172 7.57 0.58 4.58
CA ILE A 172 7.03 -0.03 3.36
C ILE A 172 6.66 -1.52 3.53
N GLY A 173 7.02 -2.10 4.67
CA GLY A 173 6.63 -3.45 5.06
C GLY A 173 7.83 -4.39 5.15
N ARG A 174 8.24 -4.68 6.39
CA ARG A 174 9.35 -5.60 6.67
C ARG A 174 8.97 -7.08 6.51
N ARG A 175 7.70 -7.41 6.74
CA ARG A 175 7.18 -8.78 6.66
C ARG A 175 6.29 -8.92 5.44
N VAL A 176 6.69 -9.79 4.53
CA VAL A 176 5.93 -10.14 3.33
C VAL A 176 5.46 -11.58 3.46
N VAL A 177 4.22 -11.85 3.07
CA VAL A 177 3.59 -13.18 3.16
C VAL A 177 2.97 -13.58 1.82
N ASP A 178 2.84 -14.88 1.60
CA ASP A 178 2.23 -15.41 0.38
C ASP A 178 0.72 -15.13 0.33
N PRO A 179 0.14 -14.93 -0.87
CA PRO A 179 -1.31 -14.83 -1.03
C PRO A 179 -2.04 -16.03 -0.41
N GLY A 180 -3.12 -15.76 0.32
CA GLY A 180 -3.88 -16.78 1.05
C GLY A 180 -3.38 -17.05 2.47
N THR A 181 -2.25 -16.45 2.89
CA THR A 181 -1.83 -16.48 4.29
C THR A 181 -2.83 -15.72 5.16
N ALA A 182 -3.33 -16.35 6.23
CA ALA A 182 -4.17 -15.69 7.21
C ALA A 182 -3.38 -14.60 7.96
N LEU A 183 -3.98 -13.42 8.09
CA LEU A 183 -3.37 -12.30 8.80
C LEU A 183 -3.91 -12.21 10.23
N GLY A 184 -3.00 -12.24 11.20
CA GLY A 184 -3.36 -12.12 12.62
C GLY A 184 -4.33 -13.22 13.06
N GLN A 185 -5.42 -12.82 13.71
CA GLN A 185 -6.54 -13.70 14.08
C GLN A 185 -7.78 -13.44 13.19
N GLY A 186 -7.57 -12.83 12.00
CA GLY A 186 -8.64 -12.37 11.14
C GLY A 186 -9.05 -10.92 11.44
N LEU A 187 -10.35 -10.63 11.23
CA LEU A 187 -10.90 -9.30 11.42
C LEU A 187 -10.78 -8.85 12.88
N THR A 188 -10.47 -7.57 13.09
CA THR A 188 -10.66 -6.95 14.40
C THR A 188 -12.16 -6.86 14.71
N GLU A 189 -12.52 -6.79 15.99
CA GLU A 189 -13.93 -6.62 16.38
C GLU A 189 -14.56 -5.36 15.80
N ALA A 190 -13.76 -4.29 15.64
CA ALA A 190 -14.21 -3.05 15.02
C ALA A 190 -14.50 -3.26 13.53
N ALA A 191 -13.56 -3.87 12.79
CA ALA A 191 -13.73 -4.14 11.36
C ALA A 191 -14.89 -5.12 11.08
N ALA A 192 -15.03 -6.17 11.88
CA ALA A 192 -16.13 -7.13 11.78
C ALA A 192 -17.50 -6.43 11.95
N ARG A 193 -17.64 -5.60 12.99
CA ARG A 193 -18.84 -4.80 13.25
C ARG A 193 -19.13 -3.80 12.13
N GLU A 194 -18.11 -3.15 11.59
CA GLU A 194 -18.25 -2.24 10.45
C GLU A 194 -18.62 -2.98 9.16
N MET A 195 -18.20 -4.23 8.96
CA MET A 195 -18.57 -5.06 7.80
C MET A 195 -19.89 -5.83 8.00
N GLY A 196 -20.40 -5.89 9.22
CA GLY A 196 -21.57 -6.70 9.57
C GLY A 196 -21.29 -8.20 9.50
N LEU A 197 -20.07 -8.62 9.85
CA LEU A 197 -19.61 -10.01 9.93
C LEU A 197 -19.43 -10.45 11.38
#